data_AF-A0A357F2Z2-F1
#
_entry.id   AF-A0A357F2Z2-F1
#
_cell.length_a   1.000
_cell.length_b   1.000
_cell.length_c   1.000
_cell.angle_alpha   90.00
_cell.angle_beta   90.00
_cell.angle_gamma   90.00
#
_symmetry.space_group_name_H-M   'P 1'
#
loop_
_entity.id
_entity.type
_entity.pdbx_description
1 polymer ?
#
loop_
_entity_poly.entity_id
_entity_poly.type
_entity_poly.pdbx_seq_one_letter_code
_entity_poly.pdbx_strand_id
1 'polypeptide(L)' 'MLTKIYFTVWFLVLLTLGAFFVTGSCTQFVMVVFGFIAFGMTFMGMISVLPTAVHEAITKH' A
#
# COMPACT_ATOMS: atom_id res chain seq x y z
N MET A 1 -4.66 6.39 -13.75
CA MET A 1 -5.65 5.49 -13.11
C MET A 1 -5.04 4.67 -11.97
N LEU A 2 -3.84 4.09 -12.12
CA LEU A 2 -3.19 3.26 -11.10
C LEU A 2 -3.09 3.93 -9.71
N THR A 3 -2.73 5.21 -9.63
CA THR A 3 -2.58 5.94 -8.36
C THR A 3 -3.89 6.02 -7.57
N LYS A 4 -5.02 6.19 -8.25
CA LYS A 4 -6.34 6.22 -7.58
C LYS A 4 -6.68 4.86 -6.98
N ILE A 5 -6.41 3.77 -7.72
CA ILE A 5 -6.61 2.40 -7.23
C ILE A 5 -5.72 2.14 -6.02
N TYR A 6 -4.45 2.56 -6.09
CA TYR A 6 -3.51 2.43 -4.97
C TYR A 6 -4.02 3.11 -3.69
N PHE A 7 -4.51 4.36 -3.79
CA PHE A 7 -5.12 5.06 -2.65
C PHE A 7 -6.36 4.35 -2.13
N THR A 8 -7.24 3.85 -3.00
CA THR A 8 -8.42 3.09 -2.60
C THR A 8 -8.05 1.83 -1.82
N VAL A 9 -7.03 1.08 -2.27
CA VAL A 9 -6.60 -0.14 -1.57
C VAL A 9 -6.00 0.20 -0.20
N TRP A 10 -5.23 1.29 -0.08
CA TRP A 10 -4.73 1.76 1.22
C TRP A 10 -5.87 2.09 2.19
N PHE A 11 -6.89 2.78 1.70
CA PHE A 11 -8.06 3.10 2.50
C PHE A 11 -8.78 1.83 2.99
N LEU A 12 -8.95 0.83 2.13
CA LEU A 12 -9.57 -0.45 2.51
C LEU A 12 -8.74 -1.21 3.55
N VAL A 13 -7.41 -1.21 3.43
CA VAL A 13 -6.52 -1.83 4.42
C VAL A 13 -6.64 -1.13 5.77
N LEU A 14 -6.65 0.20 5.80
CA LEU A 14 -6.83 0.94 7.06
C LEU A 14 -8.21 0.73 7.68
N LEU A 15 -9.26 0.68 6.84
CA LEU A 15 -10.63 0.45 7.29
C LEU A 15 -10.79 -0.94 7.91
N THR A 16 -10.21 -1.97 7.28
CA THR A 16 -10.23 -3.33 7.82
C THR A 16 -9.41 -3.45 9.10
N LEU A 17 -8.23 -2.84 9.18
CA LEU A 17 -7.45 -2.78 10.43
C LEU A 17 -8.24 -2.09 11.55
N GLY A 18 -8.89 -0.96 11.24
CA GLY A 18 -9.76 -0.24 12.18
C GLY A 18 -10.92 -1.11 12.69
N ALA A 19 -11.52 -1.92 11.82
CA ALA A 19 -12.56 -2.87 12.23
C ALA A 19 -12.03 -3.90 13.24
N PHE A 20 -10.85 -4.50 12.97
CA PHE A 20 -10.21 -5.44 13.91
C PHE A 20 -9.84 -4.79 15.26
N PHE A 21 -9.49 -3.50 15.24
CA PHE A 21 -9.22 -2.74 16.44
C PHE A 21 -10.50 -2.52 17.28
N VAL A 22 -11.59 -2.07 16.64
CA VAL A 22 -12.88 -1.80 17.33
C VAL A 22 -13.51 -3.08 17.87
N THR A 23 -13.36 -4.22 17.20
CA THR A 23 -13.85 -5.52 17.68
C THR A 23 -12.96 -6.16 18.75
N GLY A 24 -11.86 -5.50 19.15
CA GLY A 24 -10.91 -6.05 20.12
C GLY A 24 -10.15 -7.29 19.63
N SER A 25 -10.21 -7.60 18.33
CA SER A 25 -9.58 -8.78 17.73
C SER A 25 -8.15 -8.50 17.24
N CYS A 26 -7.56 -7.39 17.67
CA CYS A 26 -6.24 -6.94 17.24
C CYS A 26 -5.12 -7.67 18.01
N THR A 27 -4.88 -8.92 17.62
CA THR A 27 -3.80 -9.74 18.20
C THR A 27 -2.44 -9.39 17.59
N GLN A 28 -1.36 -9.81 18.23
CA GLN A 28 0.00 -9.65 17.70
C GLN A 28 0.17 -10.31 16.32
N PHE A 29 -0.50 -11.45 16.10
CA PHE A 29 -0.49 -12.12 14.79
C PHE A 29 -1.17 -11.28 13.70
N VAL A 30 -2.32 -10.67 14.02
CA VAL A 30 -3.04 -9.75 13.10
C VAL A 30 -2.15 -8.58 12.71
N MET A 31 -1.44 -7.97 13.67
CA MET A 31 -0.51 -6.87 13.38
C MET A 31 0.63 -7.28 12.43
N VAL A 32 1.17 -8.48 12.58
CA VAL A 32 2.20 -9.01 11.67
C VAL A 32 1.65 -9.20 10.25
N VAL A 33 0.44 -9.76 10.12
CA VAL A 33 -0.22 -9.91 8.80
C VAL A 33 -0.42 -8.56 8.13
N PHE A 34 -0.93 -7.56 8.86
CA PHE A 34 -1.08 -6.21 8.32
C PHE A 34 0.27 -5.55 7.99
N GLY A 35 1.33 -5.86 8.74
CA GLY A 35 2.70 -5.46 8.42
C GLY A 35 3.18 -5.99 7.07
N PHE A 36 2.94 -7.27 6.76
CA PHE A 36 3.26 -7.85 5.46
C PHE A 36 2.41 -7.25 4.32
N ILE A 37 1.13 -7.00 4.57
CA ILE A 37 0.25 -6.34 3.58
C ILE A 37 0.75 -4.93 3.29
N ALA A 38 1.07 -4.14 4.32
CA ALA A 38 1.61 -2.79 4.19
C ALA A 38 2.97 -2.78 3.47
N PHE A 39 3.83 -3.77 3.75
CA PHE A 39 5.09 -3.96 3.06
C PHE A 39 4.86 -4.18 1.56
N GLY A 40 4.06 -5.17 1.16
CA GLY A 40 3.78 -5.46 -0.25
C GLY A 40 3.13 -4.28 -0.99
N MET A 41 2.22 -3.58 -0.33
CA MET A 41 1.60 -2.36 -0.84
C MET A 41 2.64 -1.29 -1.15
N THR A 42 3.63 -1.10 -0.29
CA THR A 42 4.70 -0.12 -0.52
C THR A 42 5.50 -0.43 -1.79
N PHE A 43 5.80 -1.70 -2.06
CA PHE A 43 6.46 -2.11 -3.32
C PHE A 43 5.58 -1.86 -4.54
N MET A 44 4.28 -2.16 -4.46
CA MET A 44 3.34 -1.87 -5.54
C MET A 44 3.34 -0.36 -5.87
N GLY A 45 3.38 0.50 -4.85
CA GLY A 45 3.50 1.95 -5.01
C GLY A 45 4.78 2.34 -5.75
N MET A 46 5.93 1.83 -5.31
CA MET A 46 7.23 2.10 -5.96
C MET A 46 7.26 1.64 -7.42
N ILE A 47 6.73 0.45 -7.71
CA ILE A 47 6.69 -0.07 -9.08
C ILE A 47 5.79 0.77 -9.98
N SER A 48 4.69 1.31 -9.44
CA SER A 48 3.76 2.14 -10.21
C SER A 48 4.37 3.46 -10.71
N VAL A 49 5.42 3.96 -10.06
CA VAL A 49 6.08 5.24 -10.40
C VAL A 49 7.42 5.07 -11.13
N LEU A 50 7.95 3.85 -11.20
CA LEU A 50 9.19 3.53 -11.93
C LEU A 50 9.14 3.93 -13.41
N PRO A 51 8.08 3.61 -14.19
CA PRO A 51 8.07 3.93 -15.62
C PRO A 51 8.17 5.42 -15.90
N THR A 52 7.50 6.25 -15.10
CA THR A 52 7.57 7.71 -15.19
C THR A 52 8.95 8.24 -14.82
N ALA A 53 9.55 7.74 -13.74
CA ALA A 53 10.88 8.17 -13.31
C ALA A 53 11.97 7.81 -14.33
N VAL A 54 11.88 6.62 -14.93
CA VAL A 54 12.82 6.17 -15.98
C VAL A 54 12.64 6.97 -17.27
N HIS A 55 11.40 7.24 -17.67
CA HIS A 55 11.14 8.01 -18.89
C HIS A 55 11.64 9.46 -18.76
N GLU A 56 11.42 10.12 -17.62
CA GLU A 56 11.98 11.45 -17.36
C GLU A 56 13.51 11.45 -17.36
N ALA A 57 14.16 10.42 -16.80
CA ALA A 57 15.61 10.31 -16.78
C ALA A 57 16.21 10.18 -18.19
N ILE A 58 15.57 9.43 -19.09
CA ILE A 58 16.03 9.25 -20.47
C ILE A 58 15.81 10.53 -21.29
N THR A 59 14.71 11.24 -21.10
CA THR A 59 14.37 12.43 -21.92
C THR A 59 15.17 13.67 -21.54
N LYS A 60 15.77 13.71 -20.34
CA LYS A 60 16.63 14.81 -19.86
C LYS A 60 18.11 14.67 -20.21
N HIS A 61 18.54 13.50 -20.69
CA HIS A 61 19.89 13.23 -21.19
C HIS A 61 19.94 13.32 -22.71
#